data_AF-A0A941N4T5-F1
#
_entry.id   AF-A0A941N4T5-F1
#
_cell.length_a   1.000
_cell.length_b   1.000
_cell.length_c   1.000
_cell.angle_alpha   90.00
_cell.angle_beta   90.00
_cell.angle_gamma   90.00
#
_symmetry.space_group_name_H-M   'P 1'
#
loop_
_entity.id
_entity.type
_entity.pdbx_description
1 polymer ?
#
loop_
_entity_poly.entity_id
_entity_poly.type
_entity_poly.pdbx_seq_one_letter_code
_entity_poly.pdbx_strand_id
1 'polypeptide(L)'
;MSNSDPMTPRPHRLSGRLRPFVYAICAVAALVAGGLIWRVVHDRIQTGERERCRENLTRISEALRAYHDHYGMFPPAYVLGPSGKPEHSWRVLLLPFLGEQELFDQYQFDQPWDGPHNRLLADKMPGVYGCPGATHVRAGVPNYLAVVGRATVWPEQYSARLEDILDGPSGTIQLVESGGLHLQSWLEPQDIKASYALYRLYTGSGHEKKGEFPAVTVDGKTRIITQAVSRDNFRSLLSINGGRPLAGVDWPRDAAAAEVELPPPRPADELVRTDVYPYPTGPIAAGRNYVYCATFEIAWELARQEFGGDPLRLKGNPLLAAELNRHTFHRRNLSEDCYLARAGRGNADFRDQLRNEMSLKFPRSEPLLIDPDQQDHELEIYAYLLKTLPFSVSFDTLYKPLNFAEGKRRVEVVSFGVTVPRQDEARAEFMESQVTILDYVSDDDFVIRLTPANPRDEIVLAKVLPANTLEETITAVRARIANPNPRHTDKHFLSSEPLVIPKLMTSLDRRYNEIIGRTMEGTDLYVSQARQIIKFELSENGAVLESEALMLGDNGHIPETPAGKRKFIFDKPFLIYLIERDADQAYFAVWNENTELMTPLSR
;
A
#
# COMPACT_ATOMS: atom_id res chain seq x y z
N MET A 1 107.09 7.49 -45.32
CA MET A 1 107.44 8.38 -44.19
C MET A 1 106.13 8.98 -43.64
N SER A 2 106.15 9.56 -42.44
CA SER A 2 105.07 10.30 -41.74
C SER A 2 103.90 10.88 -42.59
N ASN A 3 102.67 10.98 -42.09
CA ASN A 3 102.29 11.23 -40.68
C ASN A 3 100.82 10.90 -40.34
N SER A 4 100.50 11.00 -39.03
CA SER A 4 99.18 11.29 -38.42
C SER A 4 97.98 10.38 -38.71
N ASP A 5 97.58 9.60 -37.70
CA ASP A 5 96.22 9.05 -37.56
C ASP A 5 95.17 10.15 -37.39
N PRO A 6 94.05 10.15 -38.15
CA PRO A 6 92.85 10.88 -37.79
C PRO A 6 92.01 10.04 -36.81
N MET A 7 91.63 10.62 -35.66
CA MET A 7 90.76 9.94 -34.69
C MET A 7 89.39 9.63 -35.31
N THR A 8 89.09 8.35 -35.56
CA THR A 8 87.74 7.92 -35.90
C THR A 8 86.86 7.87 -34.64
N PRO A 9 85.66 8.48 -34.64
CA PRO A 9 84.76 8.38 -33.50
C PRO A 9 84.27 6.94 -33.35
N ARG A 10 84.47 6.35 -32.16
CA ARG A 10 83.96 5.00 -31.87
C ARG A 10 82.43 4.97 -32.07
N PRO A 11 81.88 3.99 -32.80
CA PRO A 11 80.42 3.86 -32.87
C PRO A 11 79.89 3.58 -31.47
N HIS A 12 78.97 4.42 -30.99
CA HIS A 12 78.25 4.19 -29.75
C HIS A 12 77.36 2.94 -29.90
N ARG A 13 77.91 1.77 -29.57
CA ARG A 13 77.10 0.57 -29.30
C ARG A 13 76.18 0.89 -28.13
N LEU A 14 74.92 1.20 -28.43
CA LEU A 14 73.83 1.23 -27.45
C LEU A 14 73.89 -0.06 -26.64
N SER A 15 74.06 0.08 -25.33
CA SER A 15 74.59 -1.00 -24.50
C SER A 15 73.63 -2.19 -24.42
N GLY A 16 74.19 -3.40 -24.31
CA GLY A 16 73.41 -4.64 -24.16
C GLY A 16 72.49 -4.67 -22.92
N ARG A 17 72.66 -3.72 -21.98
CA ARG A 17 71.79 -3.55 -20.80
C ARG A 17 70.39 -2.99 -21.12
N LEU A 18 70.19 -2.30 -22.25
CA LEU A 18 68.88 -1.71 -22.58
C LEU A 18 67.90 -2.74 -23.19
N ARG A 19 68.39 -3.77 -23.89
CA ARG A 19 67.54 -4.80 -24.53
C ARG A 19 66.55 -5.49 -23.59
N PRO A 20 66.93 -6.06 -22.42
CA PRO A 20 65.96 -6.69 -21.52
C PRO A 20 64.93 -5.71 -20.98
N PHE A 21 65.30 -4.43 -20.79
CA PHE A 21 64.38 -3.39 -20.34
C PHE A 21 63.33 -3.04 -21.40
N VAL A 22 63.74 -2.96 -22.68
CA VAL A 22 62.81 -2.80 -23.81
C VAL A 22 61.88 -4.00 -23.93
N TYR A 23 62.38 -5.24 -23.84
CA TYR A 23 61.52 -6.43 -23.88
C TYR A 23 60.52 -6.48 -22.72
N ALA A 24 60.91 -6.08 -21.50
CA ALA A 24 60.00 -5.98 -20.37
C ALA A 24 58.90 -4.94 -20.59
N ILE A 25 59.23 -3.75 -21.12
CA ILE A 25 58.26 -2.72 -21.48
C ILE A 25 57.29 -3.23 -22.57
N CYS A 26 57.80 -3.90 -23.61
CA CYS A 26 56.95 -4.50 -24.65
C CYS A 26 56.03 -5.59 -24.11
N ALA A 27 56.49 -6.43 -23.17
CA ALA A 27 55.67 -7.47 -22.54
C ALA A 27 54.56 -6.87 -21.66
N VAL A 28 54.86 -5.85 -20.86
CA VAL A 28 53.85 -5.12 -20.07
C VAL A 28 52.85 -4.42 -20.99
N ALA A 29 53.31 -3.76 -22.05
CA ALA A 29 52.43 -3.12 -23.04
C ALA A 29 51.51 -4.13 -23.74
N ALA A 30 52.02 -5.32 -24.08
CA ALA A 30 51.23 -6.39 -24.68
C ALA A 30 50.19 -6.98 -23.71
N LEU A 31 50.51 -7.12 -22.41
CA LEU A 31 49.56 -7.56 -21.39
C LEU A 31 48.47 -6.51 -21.13
N VAL A 32 48.84 -5.22 -21.07
CA VAL A 32 47.87 -4.11 -20.95
C VAL A 32 46.97 -4.02 -22.19
N ALA A 33 47.54 -4.12 -23.39
CA ALA A 33 46.77 -4.15 -24.63
C ALA A 33 45.84 -5.37 -24.70
N GLY A 34 46.33 -6.55 -24.31
CA GLY A 34 45.52 -7.78 -24.23
C GLY A 34 44.36 -7.65 -23.24
N GLY A 35 44.60 -7.07 -22.05
CA GLY A 35 43.55 -6.80 -21.07
C GLY A 35 42.53 -5.77 -21.54
N LEU A 36 42.96 -4.72 -22.26
CA LEU A 36 42.07 -3.73 -22.87
C LEU A 36 41.24 -4.32 -24.02
N ILE A 37 41.85 -5.14 -24.89
CA ILE A 37 41.16 -5.86 -25.97
C ILE A 37 40.16 -6.86 -25.38
N TRP A 38 40.55 -7.64 -24.37
CA TRP A 38 39.65 -8.54 -23.65
C TRP A 38 38.45 -7.77 -23.07
N ARG A 39 38.69 -6.62 -22.42
CA ARG A 39 37.59 -5.81 -21.88
C ARG A 39 36.68 -5.28 -22.98
N VAL A 40 37.22 -4.76 -24.09
CA VAL A 40 36.41 -4.28 -25.23
C VAL A 40 35.62 -5.41 -25.90
N VAL A 41 36.17 -6.62 -25.99
CA VAL A 41 35.47 -7.80 -26.52
C VAL A 41 34.39 -8.28 -25.56
N HIS A 42 34.68 -8.35 -24.25
CA HIS A 42 33.71 -8.74 -23.22
C HIS A 42 32.57 -7.72 -23.08
N ASP A 43 32.90 -6.43 -23.03
CA ASP A 43 31.95 -5.30 -23.04
C ASP A 43 31.05 -5.41 -24.29
N ARG A 44 31.60 -5.72 -25.48
CA ARG A 44 30.81 -5.92 -26.72
C ARG A 44 29.92 -7.17 -26.70
N ILE A 45 30.40 -8.29 -26.19
CA ILE A 45 29.61 -9.53 -26.08
C ILE A 45 28.41 -9.30 -25.15
N GLN A 46 28.64 -8.75 -23.96
CA GLN A 46 27.59 -8.42 -22.99
C GLN A 46 26.62 -7.36 -23.49
N THR A 47 27.07 -6.43 -24.34
CA THR A 47 26.19 -5.45 -25.01
C THR A 47 25.31 -6.15 -26.06
N GLY A 48 25.90 -6.93 -26.98
CA GLY A 48 25.14 -7.68 -27.99
C GLY A 48 24.20 -8.76 -27.43
N GLU A 49 24.51 -9.35 -26.27
CA GLU A 49 23.61 -10.23 -25.53
C GLU A 49 22.40 -9.45 -24.98
N ARG A 50 22.61 -8.25 -24.42
CA ARG A 50 21.54 -7.35 -23.97
C ARG A 50 20.68 -6.83 -25.13
N GLU A 51 21.27 -6.49 -26.28
CA GLU A 51 20.51 -6.15 -27.49
C GLU A 51 19.59 -7.31 -27.90
N ARG A 52 20.13 -8.54 -28.00
CA ARG A 52 19.33 -9.73 -28.37
C ARG A 52 18.22 -10.05 -27.37
N CYS A 53 18.43 -9.81 -26.08
CA CYS A 53 17.35 -9.96 -25.09
C CYS A 53 16.22 -8.94 -25.30
N ARG A 54 16.54 -7.72 -25.74
CA ARG A 54 15.54 -6.71 -26.12
C ARG A 54 14.87 -7.02 -27.46
N GLU A 55 15.59 -7.56 -28.44
CA GLU A 55 15.02 -8.05 -29.70
C GLU A 55 14.00 -9.16 -29.45
N ASN A 56 14.28 -10.11 -28.54
CA ASN A 56 13.33 -11.15 -28.15
C ASN A 56 12.05 -10.56 -27.50
N LEU A 57 12.17 -9.59 -26.59
CA LEU A 57 11.01 -8.85 -26.04
C LEU A 57 10.17 -8.17 -27.13
N THR A 58 10.81 -7.54 -28.12
CA THR A 58 10.10 -6.94 -29.28
C THR A 58 9.38 -7.99 -30.10
N ARG A 59 10.03 -9.12 -30.43
CA ARG A 59 9.42 -10.21 -31.21
C ARG A 59 8.21 -10.86 -30.53
N ILE A 60 8.24 -11.02 -29.20
CA ILE A 60 7.06 -11.49 -28.45
C ILE A 60 5.96 -10.41 -28.47
N SER A 61 6.30 -9.12 -28.40
CA SER A 61 5.33 -8.03 -28.54
C SER A 61 4.67 -7.99 -29.93
N GLU A 62 5.43 -8.28 -30.99
CA GLU A 62 4.92 -8.41 -32.36
C GLU A 62 3.98 -9.62 -32.49
N ALA A 63 4.34 -10.78 -31.95
CA ALA A 63 3.46 -11.96 -31.92
C ALA A 63 2.18 -11.74 -31.10
N LEU A 64 2.26 -11.03 -29.97
CA LEU A 64 1.10 -10.63 -29.17
C LEU A 64 0.14 -9.72 -29.94
N ARG A 65 0.68 -8.80 -30.75
CA ARG A 65 -0.11 -7.93 -31.62
C ARG A 65 -0.74 -8.71 -32.77
N ALA A 66 0.01 -9.59 -33.42
CA ALA A 66 -0.54 -10.46 -34.46
C ALA A 66 -1.63 -11.42 -33.95
N TYR A 67 -1.51 -11.91 -32.71
CA TYR A 67 -2.59 -12.65 -32.02
C TYR A 67 -3.81 -11.76 -31.81
N HIS A 68 -3.62 -10.54 -31.26
CA HIS A 68 -4.69 -9.56 -31.06
C HIS A 68 -5.41 -9.21 -32.38
N ASP A 69 -4.66 -8.97 -33.45
CA ASP A 69 -5.21 -8.60 -34.76
C ASP A 69 -5.98 -9.76 -35.43
N HIS A 70 -5.75 -11.01 -35.00
CA HIS A 70 -6.48 -12.19 -35.44
C HIS A 70 -7.73 -12.49 -34.59
N TYR A 71 -7.63 -12.36 -33.26
CA TYR A 71 -8.69 -12.77 -32.32
C TYR A 71 -9.51 -11.60 -31.72
N GLY A 72 -9.13 -10.35 -31.97
CA GLY A 72 -9.75 -9.15 -31.38
C GLY A 72 -9.43 -8.92 -29.90
N MET A 73 -8.51 -9.70 -29.33
CA MET A 73 -8.09 -9.66 -27.92
C MET A 73 -6.70 -10.28 -27.76
N PHE A 74 -5.93 -9.85 -26.76
CA PHE A 74 -4.68 -10.50 -26.37
C PHE A 74 -4.95 -11.92 -25.83
N PRO A 75 -3.95 -12.82 -25.80
CA PRO A 75 -4.14 -14.13 -25.16
C PRO A 75 -4.41 -13.96 -23.65
N PRO A 76 -5.22 -14.85 -23.03
CA PRO A 76 -5.40 -14.83 -21.58
C PRO A 76 -4.08 -15.15 -20.85
N ALA A 77 -3.96 -14.70 -19.60
CA ALA A 77 -2.81 -15.04 -18.73
C ALA A 77 -2.60 -16.56 -18.63
N TYR A 78 -3.69 -17.33 -18.64
CA TYR A 78 -3.73 -18.78 -18.78
C TYR A 78 -5.09 -19.22 -19.31
N VAL A 79 -5.15 -20.39 -19.93
CA VAL A 79 -6.41 -21.06 -20.26
C VAL A 79 -6.76 -22.02 -19.13
N LEU A 80 -8.00 -21.95 -18.64
CA LEU A 80 -8.54 -22.90 -17.66
C LEU A 80 -9.00 -24.19 -18.36
N GLY A 81 -8.64 -25.34 -17.81
CA GLY A 81 -9.19 -26.61 -18.26
C GLY A 81 -10.49 -27.02 -17.51
N PRO A 82 -11.06 -28.19 -17.80
CA PRO A 82 -12.33 -28.65 -17.23
C PRO A 82 -12.33 -28.77 -15.70
N SER A 83 -11.15 -28.81 -15.07
CA SER A 83 -10.99 -28.83 -13.61
C SER A 83 -11.15 -27.47 -12.94
N GLY A 84 -11.28 -26.38 -13.71
CA GLY A 84 -11.27 -25.00 -13.22
C GLY A 84 -9.87 -24.49 -12.82
N LYS A 85 -8.80 -25.22 -13.16
CA LYS A 85 -7.41 -24.84 -12.90
C LYS A 85 -6.73 -24.28 -14.16
N PRO A 86 -5.68 -23.46 -14.03
CA PRO A 86 -4.80 -23.10 -15.15
C PRO A 86 -4.16 -24.35 -15.74
N GLU A 87 -4.45 -24.65 -17.00
CA GLU A 87 -3.99 -25.88 -17.68
C GLU A 87 -3.14 -25.60 -18.92
N HIS A 88 -3.23 -24.42 -19.57
CA HIS A 88 -2.37 -24.04 -20.71
C HIS A 88 -1.83 -22.60 -20.64
N SER A 89 -0.57 -22.41 -21.05
CA SER A 89 0.15 -21.13 -20.99
C SER A 89 -0.01 -20.31 -22.28
N TRP A 90 -0.06 -18.97 -22.18
CA TRP A 90 -0.11 -18.06 -23.34
C TRP A 90 1.05 -18.26 -24.33
N ARG A 91 2.19 -18.76 -23.84
CA ARG A 91 3.37 -19.11 -24.64
C ARG A 91 3.09 -20.18 -25.69
N VAL A 92 2.11 -21.06 -25.44
CA VAL A 92 1.64 -22.04 -26.42
C VAL A 92 0.73 -21.37 -27.46
N LEU A 93 -0.15 -20.46 -27.03
CA LEU A 93 -1.09 -19.76 -27.90
C LEU A 93 -0.40 -18.85 -28.94
N LEU A 94 0.80 -18.35 -28.64
CA LEU A 94 1.59 -17.52 -29.55
C LEU A 94 2.41 -18.31 -30.59
N LEU A 95 2.52 -19.64 -30.49
CA LEU A 95 3.40 -20.43 -31.37
C LEU A 95 3.14 -20.19 -32.87
N PRO A 96 1.88 -20.16 -33.39
CA PRO A 96 1.62 -19.86 -34.81
C PRO A 96 2.15 -18.48 -35.22
N PHE A 97 2.00 -17.48 -34.33
CA PHE A 97 2.39 -16.08 -34.56
C PHE A 97 3.91 -15.85 -34.43
N LEU A 98 4.65 -16.83 -33.89
CA LEU A 98 6.11 -16.88 -33.84
C LEU A 98 6.72 -17.71 -35.00
N GLY A 99 5.89 -18.38 -35.79
CA GLY A 99 6.31 -19.29 -36.88
C GLY A 99 6.47 -20.76 -36.45
N GLU A 100 6.13 -21.10 -35.21
CA GLU A 100 6.33 -22.41 -34.57
C GLU A 100 5.12 -23.35 -34.77
N GLN A 101 4.49 -23.33 -35.95
CA GLN A 101 3.24 -24.07 -36.23
C GLN A 101 3.40 -25.58 -35.98
N GLU A 102 4.51 -26.18 -36.43
CA GLU A 102 4.77 -27.61 -36.22
C GLU A 102 4.81 -27.99 -34.72
N LEU A 103 5.22 -27.07 -33.84
CA LEU A 103 5.23 -27.28 -32.39
C LEU A 103 3.85 -27.04 -31.76
N PHE A 104 3.06 -26.12 -32.31
CA PHE A 104 1.66 -25.93 -31.94
C PHE A 104 0.82 -27.17 -32.25
N ASP A 105 0.96 -27.73 -33.46
CA ASP A 105 0.25 -28.93 -33.92
C ASP A 105 0.62 -30.20 -33.13
N GLN A 106 1.74 -30.16 -32.38
CA GLN A 106 2.13 -31.22 -31.44
C GLN A 106 1.49 -31.08 -30.06
N TYR A 107 0.95 -29.92 -29.69
CA TYR A 107 0.39 -29.67 -28.36
C TYR A 107 -1.08 -30.12 -28.27
N GLN A 108 -1.45 -30.72 -27.13
CA GLN A 108 -2.78 -31.28 -26.88
C GLN A 108 -3.52 -30.45 -25.84
N PHE A 109 -4.60 -29.76 -26.25
CA PHE A 109 -5.43 -28.91 -25.39
C PHE A 109 -6.51 -29.68 -24.59
N ASP A 110 -6.55 -31.01 -24.69
CA ASP A 110 -7.44 -31.90 -23.93
C ASP A 110 -6.76 -32.52 -22.68
N GLN A 111 -5.49 -32.17 -22.42
CA GLN A 111 -4.73 -32.49 -21.21
C GLN A 111 -3.97 -31.25 -20.70
N PRO A 112 -3.65 -31.14 -19.40
CA PRO A 112 -2.86 -30.03 -18.88
C PRO A 112 -1.45 -29.96 -19.48
N TRP A 113 -0.78 -28.83 -19.30
CA TRP A 113 0.60 -28.59 -19.73
C TRP A 113 1.61 -29.63 -19.23
N ASP A 114 1.41 -30.16 -18.02
CA ASP A 114 2.22 -31.22 -17.42
C ASP A 114 1.68 -32.63 -17.77
N GLY A 115 0.63 -32.74 -18.59
CA GLY A 115 0.00 -33.98 -19.00
C GLY A 115 0.96 -34.96 -19.70
N PRO A 116 0.62 -36.26 -19.80
CA PRO A 116 1.54 -37.31 -20.23
C PRO A 116 2.24 -37.08 -21.58
N HIS A 117 1.58 -36.42 -22.54
CA HIS A 117 2.16 -36.10 -23.85
C HIS A 117 2.71 -34.66 -23.90
N ASN A 118 1.99 -33.66 -23.39
CA ASN A 118 2.46 -32.26 -23.36
C ASN A 118 3.82 -32.10 -22.66
N ARG A 119 4.08 -32.82 -21.56
CA ARG A 119 5.37 -32.78 -20.85
C ARG A 119 6.58 -33.15 -21.73
N LEU A 120 6.38 -33.88 -22.83
CA LEU A 120 7.43 -34.26 -23.78
C LEU A 120 7.89 -33.09 -24.67
N LEU A 121 7.19 -31.96 -24.61
CA LEU A 121 7.52 -30.71 -25.33
C LEU A 121 8.28 -29.71 -24.44
N ALA A 122 8.52 -30.02 -23.17
CA ALA A 122 9.19 -29.12 -22.22
C ALA A 122 10.59 -28.69 -22.67
N ASP A 123 11.37 -29.59 -23.28
CA ASP A 123 12.71 -29.31 -23.83
C ASP A 123 12.67 -28.55 -25.17
N LYS A 124 11.49 -28.43 -25.82
CA LYS A 124 11.32 -27.78 -27.12
C LYS A 124 11.00 -26.28 -27.03
N MET A 125 11.48 -25.59 -25.99
CA MET A 125 11.19 -24.16 -25.80
C MET A 125 11.66 -23.31 -26.99
N PRO A 126 10.79 -22.53 -27.65
CA PRO A 126 11.19 -21.56 -28.66
C PRO A 126 12.24 -20.59 -28.10
N GLY A 127 13.37 -20.44 -28.81
CA GLY A 127 14.52 -19.66 -28.35
C GLY A 127 14.26 -18.17 -28.11
N VAL A 128 13.11 -17.66 -28.56
CA VAL A 128 12.63 -16.30 -28.28
C VAL A 128 12.22 -16.10 -26.81
N TYR A 129 11.87 -17.16 -26.08
CA TYR A 129 11.42 -17.05 -24.67
C TYR A 129 12.56 -16.98 -23.65
N GLY A 130 13.81 -17.24 -24.06
CA GLY A 130 15.01 -17.10 -23.21
C GLY A 130 15.81 -15.83 -23.54
N CYS A 131 16.50 -15.28 -22.55
CA CYS A 131 17.46 -14.19 -22.73
C CYS A 131 18.88 -14.76 -22.92
N PRO A 132 19.53 -14.55 -24.07
CA PRO A 132 20.92 -14.98 -24.29
C PRO A 132 21.96 -14.49 -23.26
N GLY A 133 21.69 -13.41 -22.52
CA GLY A 133 22.57 -12.86 -21.49
C GLY A 133 22.34 -13.37 -20.06
N ALA A 134 21.40 -14.30 -19.84
CA ALA A 134 21.11 -14.85 -18.52
C ALA A 134 22.16 -15.89 -18.09
N THR A 135 22.75 -15.77 -16.90
CA THR A 135 23.81 -16.69 -16.43
C THR A 135 23.30 -17.95 -15.71
N HIS A 136 21.99 -18.06 -15.50
CA HIS A 136 21.34 -19.19 -14.85
C HIS A 136 20.21 -19.77 -15.72
N VAL A 137 20.51 -20.05 -16.99
CA VAL A 137 19.58 -20.74 -17.90
C VAL A 137 19.41 -22.19 -17.45
N ARG A 138 18.27 -22.48 -16.81
CA ARG A 138 17.73 -23.85 -16.81
C ARG A 138 17.08 -24.06 -18.19
N ALA A 139 17.53 -25.07 -18.92
CA ALA A 139 16.92 -25.40 -20.22
C ALA A 139 15.41 -25.65 -20.06
N GLY A 140 14.63 -25.18 -21.04
CA GLY A 140 13.17 -25.27 -21.01
C GLY A 140 12.46 -24.25 -20.11
N VAL A 141 13.16 -23.32 -19.43
CA VAL A 141 12.55 -22.29 -18.56
C VAL A 141 12.66 -20.89 -19.20
N PRO A 142 11.56 -20.10 -19.26
CA PRO A 142 11.56 -18.79 -19.90
C PRO A 142 12.18 -17.70 -19.02
N ASN A 143 12.64 -16.61 -19.66
CA ASN A 143 13.09 -15.38 -18.98
C ASN A 143 12.14 -14.20 -19.17
N TYR A 144 11.23 -14.26 -20.16
CA TYR A 144 10.22 -13.23 -20.39
C TYR A 144 8.88 -13.63 -19.79
N LEU A 145 8.37 -12.76 -18.93
CA LEU A 145 7.18 -13.01 -18.12
C LEU A 145 6.11 -11.95 -18.38
N ALA A 146 4.87 -12.40 -18.45
CA ALA A 146 3.69 -11.56 -18.37
C ALA A 146 3.59 -10.99 -16.95
N VAL A 147 3.32 -9.68 -16.83
CA VAL A 147 3.04 -9.10 -15.51
C VAL A 147 1.55 -9.25 -15.24
N VAL A 148 1.15 -10.19 -14.39
CA VAL A 148 -0.25 -10.58 -14.16
C VAL A 148 -0.88 -9.85 -12.97
N GLY A 149 -2.12 -9.39 -13.15
CA GLY A 149 -2.92 -8.68 -12.16
C GLY A 149 -4.20 -8.09 -12.79
N ARG A 150 -5.22 -7.74 -12.00
CA ARG A 150 -6.55 -7.35 -12.53
C ARG A 150 -6.57 -6.09 -13.43
N ALA A 151 -5.48 -5.34 -13.48
CA ALA A 151 -5.34 -4.06 -14.19
C ALA A 151 -4.12 -3.99 -15.11
N THR A 152 -3.45 -5.12 -15.33
CA THR A 152 -2.35 -5.19 -16.29
C THR A 152 -2.89 -5.69 -17.63
N VAL A 153 -2.04 -5.75 -18.65
CA VAL A 153 -2.38 -6.34 -19.96
C VAL A 153 -2.77 -7.82 -19.84
N TRP A 154 -2.53 -8.42 -18.67
CA TRP A 154 -2.75 -9.81 -18.34
C TRP A 154 -3.65 -9.98 -17.11
N PRO A 155 -4.95 -9.62 -17.22
CA PRO A 155 -5.92 -9.94 -16.18
C PRO A 155 -6.15 -11.46 -16.13
N GLU A 156 -6.50 -11.95 -14.94
CA GLU A 156 -6.72 -13.38 -14.68
C GLU A 156 -8.17 -13.83 -14.89
N GLN A 157 -9.09 -12.88 -15.13
CA GLN A 157 -10.53 -13.10 -15.18
C GLN A 157 -11.12 -13.00 -16.59
N TYR A 158 -10.35 -12.48 -17.54
CA TYR A 158 -10.67 -12.26 -18.96
C TYR A 158 -9.35 -12.07 -19.73
N SER A 159 -9.39 -11.79 -21.02
CA SER A 159 -8.21 -11.33 -21.79
C SER A 159 -8.46 -9.90 -22.27
N ALA A 160 -7.49 -9.03 -22.06
CA ALA A 160 -7.61 -7.62 -22.44
C ALA A 160 -7.61 -7.44 -23.96
N ARG A 161 -8.18 -6.34 -24.42
CA ARG A 161 -8.14 -5.83 -25.80
C ARG A 161 -7.29 -4.56 -25.85
N LEU A 162 -6.87 -4.14 -27.04
CA LEU A 162 -6.17 -2.85 -27.21
C LEU A 162 -7.06 -1.65 -26.82
N GLU A 163 -8.39 -1.80 -26.91
CA GLU A 163 -9.39 -0.80 -26.49
C GLU A 163 -9.56 -0.68 -24.97
N ASP A 164 -9.14 -1.67 -24.17
CA ASP A 164 -9.16 -1.60 -22.71
C ASP A 164 -8.00 -0.78 -22.13
N ILE A 165 -7.03 -0.37 -22.97
CA ILE A 165 -5.74 0.19 -22.57
C ILE A 165 -5.77 1.72 -22.58
N LEU A 166 -6.57 2.27 -21.66
CA LEU A 166 -6.86 3.70 -21.54
C LEU A 166 -5.64 4.58 -21.17
N ASP A 167 -4.65 4.06 -20.40
CA ASP A 167 -3.40 4.77 -20.07
C ASP A 167 -2.49 4.99 -21.31
N GLY A 168 -2.78 4.26 -22.41
CA GLY A 168 -2.08 4.38 -23.68
C GLY A 168 -1.01 3.32 -23.91
N PRO A 169 -1.05 2.56 -25.03
CA PRO A 169 -0.09 1.48 -25.35
C PRO A 169 1.41 1.82 -25.35
N SER A 170 1.79 3.12 -25.39
CA SER A 170 3.17 3.58 -25.27
C SER A 170 3.68 3.78 -23.83
N GLY A 171 2.77 3.82 -22.85
CA GLY A 171 3.08 3.92 -21.41
C GLY A 171 3.03 2.56 -20.72
N THR A 172 1.98 1.79 -20.97
CA THR A 172 1.70 0.48 -20.36
C THR A 172 2.69 -0.61 -20.76
N ILE A 173 3.28 -1.26 -19.76
CA ILE A 173 4.13 -2.46 -19.85
C ILE A 173 3.25 -3.71 -20.02
N GLN A 174 3.67 -4.62 -20.89
CA GLN A 174 3.05 -5.95 -21.03
C GLN A 174 3.96 -7.11 -20.58
N LEU A 175 5.27 -7.05 -20.87
CA LEU A 175 6.22 -8.10 -20.48
C LEU A 175 7.43 -7.50 -19.78
N VAL A 176 8.02 -8.28 -18.89
CA VAL A 176 9.28 -7.99 -18.20
C VAL A 176 10.28 -9.13 -18.39
N GLU A 177 11.56 -8.81 -18.37
CA GLU A 177 12.61 -9.81 -18.21
C GLU A 177 12.80 -10.09 -16.72
N SER A 178 12.73 -11.36 -16.30
CA SER A 178 13.05 -11.73 -14.93
C SER A 178 13.46 -13.20 -14.79
N GLY A 179 14.61 -13.44 -14.16
CA GLY A 179 15.02 -14.78 -13.73
C GLY A 179 14.43 -15.15 -12.36
N GLY A 180 14.31 -16.45 -12.08
CA GLY A 180 14.06 -16.93 -10.71
C GLY A 180 12.63 -16.72 -10.18
N LEU A 181 11.61 -16.91 -11.02
CA LEU A 181 10.44 -17.67 -10.56
C LEU A 181 10.83 -19.16 -10.50
N HIS A 182 10.15 -19.95 -9.68
CA HIS A 182 10.37 -21.40 -9.57
C HIS A 182 9.70 -22.22 -10.71
N LEU A 183 9.58 -21.63 -11.90
CA LEU A 183 9.03 -22.29 -13.08
C LEU A 183 9.85 -23.53 -13.45
N GLN A 184 9.14 -24.60 -13.79
CA GLN A 184 9.68 -25.89 -14.19
C GLN A 184 9.76 -26.03 -15.72
N SER A 185 8.86 -25.34 -16.45
CA SER A 185 8.83 -25.34 -17.92
C SER A 185 8.19 -24.07 -18.49
N TRP A 186 8.52 -23.73 -19.74
CA TRP A 186 7.84 -22.72 -20.56
C TRP A 186 6.38 -23.05 -20.89
N LEU A 187 6.00 -24.33 -20.76
CA LEU A 187 4.62 -24.78 -20.90
C LEU A 187 3.75 -24.40 -19.68
N GLU A 188 4.37 -24.03 -18.56
CA GLU A 188 3.69 -23.76 -17.29
C GLU A 188 2.82 -22.48 -17.38
N PRO A 189 1.54 -22.53 -16.95
CA PRO A 189 0.60 -21.41 -16.99
C PRO A 189 0.78 -20.49 -15.78
N GLN A 190 2.02 -20.11 -15.46
CA GLN A 190 2.36 -19.23 -14.33
C GLN A 190 3.33 -18.12 -14.76
N ASP A 191 3.09 -16.93 -14.22
CA ASP A 191 3.77 -15.69 -14.58
C ASP A 191 3.85 -14.72 -13.39
N ILE A 192 4.56 -13.59 -13.55
CA ILE A 192 4.92 -12.73 -12.42
C ILE A 192 3.78 -11.81 -11.97
N LYS A 193 3.31 -12.00 -10.73
CA LYS A 193 2.33 -11.09 -10.10
C LYS A 193 2.88 -9.67 -10.02
N ALA A 194 2.07 -8.66 -10.31
CA ALA A 194 2.46 -7.24 -10.30
C ALA A 194 3.16 -6.79 -9.00
N SER A 195 2.70 -7.27 -7.85
CA SER A 195 3.31 -7.05 -6.54
C SER A 195 4.70 -7.67 -6.40
N TYR A 196 4.95 -8.83 -6.99
CA TYR A 196 6.26 -9.47 -7.00
C TYR A 196 7.21 -8.82 -8.02
N ALA A 197 6.70 -8.33 -9.15
CA ALA A 197 7.50 -7.49 -10.07
C ALA A 197 7.98 -6.20 -9.37
N LEU A 198 7.08 -5.54 -8.62
CA LEU A 198 7.42 -4.37 -7.79
C LEU A 198 8.48 -4.71 -6.73
N TYR A 199 8.32 -5.82 -6.01
CA TYR A 199 9.32 -6.31 -5.05
C TYR A 199 10.69 -6.52 -5.72
N ARG A 200 10.72 -7.27 -6.83
CA ARG A 200 11.94 -7.62 -7.57
C ARG A 200 12.68 -6.41 -8.15
N LEU A 201 11.97 -5.34 -8.55
CA LEU A 201 12.61 -4.08 -8.92
C LEU A 201 13.50 -3.53 -7.79
N TYR A 202 13.03 -3.54 -6.54
CA TYR A 202 13.77 -2.97 -5.40
C TYR A 202 14.74 -3.92 -4.70
N THR A 203 14.49 -5.24 -4.72
CA THR A 203 15.44 -6.23 -4.16
C THR A 203 16.49 -6.69 -5.17
N GLY A 204 16.21 -6.58 -6.46
CA GLY A 204 17.05 -7.01 -7.57
C GLY A 204 16.83 -8.48 -8.00
N SER A 205 17.30 -8.80 -9.20
CA SER A 205 17.50 -10.17 -9.70
C SER A 205 18.96 -10.59 -9.60
N GLY A 206 19.27 -11.84 -9.97
CA GLY A 206 20.63 -12.24 -10.31
C GLY A 206 21.11 -11.62 -11.64
N HIS A 207 22.43 -11.49 -11.78
CA HIS A 207 23.21 -11.00 -12.93
C HIS A 207 22.95 -9.57 -13.46
N GLU A 208 21.77 -8.99 -13.23
CA GLU A 208 21.52 -7.58 -13.54
C GLU A 208 22.45 -6.67 -12.71
N LYS A 209 22.85 -5.52 -13.28
CA LYS A 209 23.42 -4.45 -12.46
C LYS A 209 22.33 -4.02 -11.49
N LYS A 210 22.66 -3.86 -10.19
CA LYS A 210 21.69 -3.51 -9.15
C LYS A 210 20.76 -2.38 -9.59
N GLY A 211 19.49 -2.72 -9.83
CA GLY A 211 18.45 -1.76 -10.19
C GLY A 211 18.35 -1.40 -11.68
N GLU A 212 18.69 -2.31 -12.60
CA GLU A 212 18.16 -2.35 -13.97
C GLU A 212 17.04 -3.42 -14.04
N PHE A 213 15.95 -3.18 -14.75
CA PHE A 213 14.83 -4.12 -14.96
C PHE A 213 14.23 -3.93 -16.36
N PRO A 214 14.52 -4.80 -17.35
CA PRO A 214 14.04 -4.68 -18.73
C PRO A 214 12.54 -4.97 -18.88
N ALA A 215 11.87 -4.18 -19.71
CA ALA A 215 10.44 -4.30 -19.99
C ALA A 215 10.10 -3.96 -21.45
N VAL A 216 8.91 -4.33 -21.92
CA VAL A 216 8.36 -3.88 -23.20
C VAL A 216 6.94 -3.35 -23.03
N THR A 217 6.65 -2.20 -23.65
CA THR A 217 5.30 -1.63 -23.69
C THR A 217 4.45 -2.28 -24.80
N VAL A 218 3.13 -2.08 -24.75
CA VAL A 218 2.16 -2.71 -25.68
C VAL A 218 2.41 -2.31 -27.14
N ASP A 219 2.91 -1.10 -27.37
CA ASP A 219 3.38 -0.63 -28.68
C ASP A 219 4.75 -1.18 -29.14
N GLY A 220 5.35 -2.09 -28.37
CA GLY A 220 6.62 -2.74 -28.69
C GLY A 220 7.89 -1.98 -28.28
N LYS A 221 7.80 -0.81 -27.64
CA LYS A 221 9.00 -0.08 -27.20
C LYS A 221 9.63 -0.75 -25.98
N THR A 222 10.86 -1.25 -26.13
CA THR A 222 11.63 -1.78 -24.99
C THR A 222 12.14 -0.64 -24.09
N ARG A 223 11.94 -0.78 -22.78
CA ARG A 223 12.34 0.16 -21.72
C ARG A 223 13.33 -0.55 -20.79
N ILE A 224 14.18 0.23 -20.11
CA ILE A 224 14.88 -0.23 -18.90
C ILE A 224 14.34 0.63 -17.75
N ILE A 225 13.79 -0.03 -16.75
CA ILE A 225 13.25 0.58 -15.54
C ILE A 225 14.32 0.45 -14.45
N THR A 226 14.38 1.41 -13.53
CA THR A 226 15.40 1.41 -12.46
C THR A 226 14.79 1.72 -11.11
N GLN A 227 15.55 1.43 -10.04
CA GLN A 227 15.17 1.73 -8.66
C GLN A 227 14.99 3.23 -8.35
N ALA A 228 15.34 4.12 -9.29
CA ALA A 228 15.05 5.55 -9.20
C ALA A 228 13.59 5.90 -9.56
N VAL A 229 12.85 4.99 -10.20
CA VAL A 229 11.40 5.12 -10.37
C VAL A 229 10.73 4.91 -9.01
N SER A 230 9.75 5.75 -8.64
CA SER A 230 8.98 5.56 -7.41
C SER A 230 8.08 4.33 -7.50
N ARG A 231 7.67 3.77 -6.35
CA ARG A 231 6.81 2.57 -6.31
C ARG A 231 5.54 2.78 -7.13
N ASP A 232 4.96 3.96 -6.99
CA ASP A 232 3.67 4.33 -7.57
C ASP A 232 3.79 4.69 -9.07
N ASN A 233 4.96 5.20 -9.50
CA ASN A 233 5.25 5.37 -10.93
C ASN A 233 5.49 4.01 -11.61
N PHE A 234 6.20 3.06 -10.99
CA PHE A 234 6.38 1.72 -11.56
C PHE A 234 5.05 0.98 -11.66
N ARG A 235 4.27 1.01 -10.57
CA ARG A 235 2.85 0.63 -10.52
C ARG A 235 2.07 1.20 -11.71
N SER A 236 2.14 2.50 -11.96
CA SER A 236 1.39 3.16 -13.05
C SER A 236 1.84 2.71 -14.43
N LEU A 237 3.12 2.33 -14.61
CA LEU A 237 3.58 1.74 -15.87
C LEU A 237 3.09 0.30 -16.08
N LEU A 238 2.61 -0.41 -15.05
CA LEU A 238 1.97 -1.73 -15.18
C LEU A 238 0.47 -1.65 -15.46
N SER A 239 -0.14 -0.48 -15.25
CA SER A 239 -1.57 -0.23 -15.45
C SER A 239 -1.91 -0.16 -16.94
N ILE A 240 -3.04 -0.75 -17.33
CA ILE A 240 -3.63 -0.55 -18.66
C ILE A 240 -4.42 0.75 -18.73
N ASN A 241 -4.87 1.32 -17.62
CA ASN A 241 -5.91 2.34 -17.62
C ASN A 241 -5.77 3.45 -16.56
N GLY A 242 -5.51 3.18 -15.28
CA GLY A 242 -4.80 4.11 -14.37
C GLY A 242 -5.59 5.28 -13.78
N GLY A 243 -5.24 6.54 -14.10
CA GLY A 243 -5.96 7.68 -13.49
C GLY A 243 -5.39 9.11 -13.61
N ARG A 244 -4.19 9.31 -14.18
CA ARG A 244 -3.66 10.64 -14.57
C ARG A 244 -2.88 10.51 -15.89
N PRO A 245 -2.83 11.56 -16.74
CA PRO A 245 -2.07 11.63 -17.99
C PRO A 245 -1.38 10.33 -18.46
N LEU A 246 -2.13 9.34 -19.00
CA LEU A 246 -3.48 9.50 -19.61
C LEU A 246 -4.61 8.53 -19.15
N ALA A 247 -4.74 8.35 -17.84
CA ALA A 247 -6.00 8.61 -17.12
C ALA A 247 -7.27 7.76 -17.33
N GLY A 248 -7.39 6.70 -16.53
CA GLY A 248 -8.62 6.22 -15.85
C GLY A 248 -8.83 4.69 -15.78
N VAL A 249 -8.50 4.02 -14.66
CA VAL A 249 -9.15 2.84 -13.99
C VAL A 249 -8.20 2.07 -13.04
N ASP A 250 -8.79 1.44 -12.02
CA ASP A 250 -8.15 0.59 -11.01
C ASP A 250 -7.24 -0.53 -11.55
N TRP A 251 -5.95 -0.47 -11.17
CA TRP A 251 -5.26 -1.33 -10.19
C TRP A 251 -5.73 -2.78 -9.96
N PRO A 252 -4.84 -3.71 -9.55
CA PRO A 252 -5.20 -5.10 -9.22
C PRO A 252 -6.02 -5.23 -7.90
N ARG A 253 -6.92 -4.27 -7.63
CA ARG A 253 -7.04 -3.55 -6.36
C ARG A 253 -5.78 -3.69 -5.51
N ASP A 254 -4.78 -2.88 -5.87
CA ASP A 254 -3.91 -2.33 -4.83
C ASP A 254 -4.84 -1.89 -3.72
N ALA A 255 -4.62 -2.41 -2.52
CA ALA A 255 -5.27 -1.85 -1.38
C ALA A 255 -4.38 -0.67 -0.94
N ALA A 256 -4.79 0.60 -0.93
CA ALA A 256 -6.10 1.24 -1.14
C ALA A 256 -7.33 0.72 -0.36
N ALA A 257 -8.02 1.66 0.25
CA ALA A 257 -9.48 1.62 0.32
C ALA A 257 -10.09 1.58 -1.10
N ALA A 258 -11.34 1.15 -1.22
CA ALA A 258 -12.11 1.49 -2.42
C ALA A 258 -12.29 3.02 -2.54
N GLU A 259 -12.97 3.48 -3.58
CA GLU A 259 -13.96 4.53 -3.34
C GLU A 259 -15.01 3.95 -2.38
N VAL A 260 -14.67 3.98 -1.10
CA VAL A 260 -15.66 3.99 -0.04
C VAL A 260 -16.32 5.35 -0.20
N GLU A 261 -17.48 5.33 -0.86
CA GLU A 261 -18.42 6.46 -0.88
C GLU A 261 -18.94 6.62 0.55
N LEU A 262 -18.08 7.19 1.41
CA LEU A 262 -18.32 7.37 2.83
C LEU A 262 -19.64 8.13 2.96
N PRO A 263 -20.65 7.55 3.66
CA PRO A 263 -22.03 8.00 3.50
C PRO A 263 -22.17 9.51 3.80
N PRO A 264 -23.16 10.20 3.20
CA PRO A 264 -23.35 11.62 3.44
C PRO A 264 -23.49 11.89 4.95
N PRO A 265 -22.84 12.94 5.48
CA PRO A 265 -22.82 13.21 6.91
C PRO A 265 -24.23 13.40 7.46
N ARG A 266 -24.59 12.57 8.43
CA ARG A 266 -25.84 12.69 9.19
C ARG A 266 -25.61 13.39 10.53
N PRO A 267 -26.57 14.19 11.03
CA PRO A 267 -26.46 14.85 12.32
C PRO A 267 -26.29 13.84 13.47
N ALA A 268 -25.24 14.02 14.27
CA ALA A 268 -24.93 13.07 15.35
C ALA A 268 -25.94 13.08 16.51
N ASP A 269 -26.84 14.06 16.61
CA ASP A 269 -27.96 14.06 17.55
C ASP A 269 -29.08 13.06 17.16
N GLU A 270 -29.09 12.56 15.92
CA GLU A 270 -29.90 11.40 15.54
C GLU A 270 -29.39 10.08 16.15
N LEU A 271 -28.13 10.03 16.58
CA LEU A 271 -27.52 8.85 17.20
C LEU A 271 -27.78 8.88 18.71
N VAL A 272 -29.00 8.48 19.06
CA VAL A 272 -29.55 8.59 20.42
C VAL A 272 -28.70 7.90 21.48
N ARG A 273 -27.76 7.01 21.12
CA ARG A 273 -26.81 6.35 22.02
C ARG A 273 -25.39 6.28 21.44
N THR A 274 -24.97 7.31 20.71
CA THR A 274 -23.57 7.55 20.39
C THR A 274 -23.19 8.93 20.87
N ASP A 275 -22.17 8.98 21.72
CA ASP A 275 -21.48 10.21 22.02
C ASP A 275 -20.39 10.44 20.97
N VAL A 276 -20.31 11.67 20.48
CA VAL A 276 -19.20 12.12 19.64
C VAL A 276 -18.67 13.37 20.33
N TYR A 277 -17.37 13.38 20.58
CA TYR A 277 -16.69 14.43 21.32
C TYR A 277 -15.26 14.59 20.76
N PRO A 278 -14.73 15.81 20.69
CA PRO A 278 -13.49 16.07 19.96
C PRO A 278 -12.19 15.65 20.69
N TYR A 279 -12.24 14.84 21.77
CA TYR A 279 -11.15 14.81 22.76
C TYR A 279 -11.05 13.62 23.76
N PRO A 280 -10.12 13.68 24.76
CA PRO A 280 -9.85 12.62 25.73
C PRO A 280 -9.66 12.98 27.25
N THR A 281 -10.63 13.56 27.99
CA THR A 281 -10.61 13.60 29.50
C THR A 281 -11.97 13.63 30.32
N GLY A 282 -13.08 13.01 29.85
CA GLY A 282 -14.44 12.89 30.46
C GLY A 282 -15.32 11.67 30.01
N PRO A 283 -16.63 11.53 30.34
CA PRO A 283 -17.43 10.26 30.40
C PRO A 283 -17.60 9.32 29.17
N ILE A 284 -17.23 8.02 29.24
CA ILE A 284 -18.01 6.93 28.60
C ILE A 284 -19.22 6.67 29.47
N ALA A 285 -20.40 6.82 28.87
CA ALA A 285 -21.67 6.52 29.50
C ALA A 285 -22.13 5.10 29.12
N ALA A 286 -22.51 4.30 30.12
CA ALA A 286 -22.95 2.92 29.92
C ALA A 286 -24.10 2.82 28.89
N GLY A 287 -23.99 1.90 27.93
CA GLY A 287 -24.92 1.76 26.82
C GLY A 287 -24.75 2.74 25.65
N ARG A 288 -23.81 3.71 25.72
CA ARG A 288 -23.50 4.67 24.65
C ARG A 288 -22.14 4.38 24.00
N ASN A 289 -22.10 4.43 22.68
CA ASN A 289 -20.81 4.46 21.94
C ASN A 289 -20.10 5.78 22.21
N TYR A 290 -18.81 5.84 21.89
CA TYR A 290 -18.06 7.08 21.98
C TYR A 290 -17.07 7.19 20.81
N VAL A 291 -17.12 8.28 20.04
CA VAL A 291 -16.20 8.57 18.92
C VAL A 291 -15.31 9.79 19.22
N TYR A 292 -14.00 9.67 18.91
CA TYR A 292 -12.99 10.74 18.99
C TYR A 292 -12.11 10.79 17.74
N CYS A 293 -11.81 12.00 17.24
CA CYS A 293 -10.73 12.24 16.27
C CYS A 293 -9.96 13.54 16.60
N ALA A 294 -8.64 13.50 16.41
CA ALA A 294 -7.71 14.57 16.81
C ALA A 294 -7.75 15.85 15.95
N THR A 295 -8.49 15.89 14.84
CA THR A 295 -8.56 17.07 13.94
C THR A 295 -8.96 18.34 14.66
N PHE A 296 -9.86 18.24 15.63
CA PHE A 296 -10.30 19.35 16.45
C PHE A 296 -9.20 19.75 17.49
N GLU A 297 -8.50 18.79 18.12
CA GLU A 297 -7.37 19.13 19.00
C GLU A 297 -6.29 19.98 18.29
N ILE A 298 -6.02 19.66 17.01
CA ILE A 298 -5.06 20.36 16.16
C ILE A 298 -5.49 21.81 15.89
N ALA A 299 -6.78 22.06 15.66
CA ALA A 299 -7.29 23.41 15.48
C ALA A 299 -7.25 24.25 16.78
N TRP A 300 -7.31 23.65 17.99
CA TRP A 300 -6.98 24.40 19.23
C TRP A 300 -5.52 24.72 19.39
N GLU A 301 -4.63 23.82 18.94
CA GLU A 301 -3.21 24.11 18.96
C GLU A 301 -2.95 25.42 18.22
N LEU A 302 -3.61 25.63 17.07
CA LEU A 302 -3.59 26.88 16.31
C LEU A 302 -4.34 28.03 17.01
N ALA A 303 -5.54 27.81 17.56
CA ALA A 303 -6.27 28.87 18.29
C ALA A 303 -5.43 29.47 19.43
N ARG A 304 -4.75 28.60 20.19
CA ARG A 304 -3.82 29.01 21.27
C ARG A 304 -2.64 29.82 20.75
N GLN A 305 -2.12 29.47 19.57
CA GLN A 305 -1.02 30.17 18.91
C GLN A 305 -1.45 31.56 18.42
N GLU A 306 -2.60 31.70 17.76
CA GLU A 306 -3.08 32.99 17.23
C GLU A 306 -3.43 34.00 18.35
N PHE A 307 -3.97 33.53 19.48
CA PHE A 307 -4.45 34.41 20.55
C PHE A 307 -3.59 34.46 21.81
N GLY A 308 -2.42 33.81 21.80
CA GLY A 308 -1.43 33.87 22.89
C GLY A 308 -1.89 33.28 24.23
N GLY A 309 -2.95 32.45 24.22
CA GLY A 309 -3.52 31.83 25.42
C GLY A 309 -2.98 30.41 25.65
N ASP A 310 -2.20 30.23 26.71
CA ASP A 310 -1.94 28.89 27.28
C ASP A 310 -2.15 28.90 28.80
N PRO A 311 -3.24 28.31 29.32
CA PRO A 311 -4.38 27.76 28.57
C PRO A 311 -5.23 28.86 27.94
N LEU A 312 -5.82 28.58 26.77
CA LEU A 312 -6.89 29.37 26.16
C LEU A 312 -8.19 28.95 26.84
N ARG A 313 -8.49 29.58 27.97
CA ARG A 313 -9.63 29.22 28.83
C ARG A 313 -10.95 29.64 28.17
N LEU A 314 -12.10 29.47 28.83
CA LEU A 314 -13.38 30.05 28.39
C LEU A 314 -14.12 30.84 29.50
N LYS A 315 -14.74 31.98 29.20
CA LYS A 315 -15.68 32.71 30.08
C LYS A 315 -16.81 31.79 30.55
N GLY A 316 -16.96 31.72 31.87
CA GLY A 316 -17.89 30.80 32.50
C GLY A 316 -17.47 29.33 32.38
N ASN A 317 -16.20 29.08 32.02
CA ASN A 317 -15.46 27.82 31.97
C ASN A 317 -16.37 26.59 31.91
N PRO A 318 -17.07 26.34 30.77
CA PRO A 318 -17.69 25.04 30.54
C PRO A 318 -16.65 23.93 30.74
N LEU A 319 -17.11 22.75 31.15
CA LEU A 319 -16.26 21.57 31.28
C LEU A 319 -15.35 21.39 30.05
N LEU A 320 -15.95 21.55 28.88
CA LEU A 320 -15.29 21.38 27.60
C LEU A 320 -14.10 22.36 27.38
N ALA A 321 -14.05 23.51 28.07
CA ALA A 321 -12.88 24.39 28.06
C ALA A 321 -11.67 23.79 28.79
N ALA A 322 -11.94 23.08 29.89
CA ALA A 322 -10.89 22.62 30.78
C ALA A 322 -10.05 21.53 30.12
N GLU A 323 -10.64 20.74 29.22
CA GLU A 323 -10.01 19.50 28.74
C GLU A 323 -9.19 19.69 27.47
N LEU A 324 -9.53 20.61 26.54
CA LEU A 324 -8.61 20.89 25.40
C LEU A 324 -7.28 21.46 25.86
N ASN A 325 -7.37 22.25 26.92
CA ASN A 325 -6.22 22.82 27.59
C ASN A 325 -5.40 21.78 28.37
N ARG A 326 -5.76 20.48 28.34
CA ARG A 326 -4.93 19.37 28.84
C ARG A 326 -3.89 18.88 27.82
N HIS A 327 -3.83 19.48 26.61
CA HIS A 327 -2.79 19.22 25.59
C HIS A 327 -2.67 17.73 25.19
N THR A 328 -3.80 17.07 25.00
CA THR A 328 -3.87 15.60 24.87
C THR A 328 -3.58 15.05 23.47
N PHE A 329 -3.37 15.91 22.49
CA PHE A 329 -2.79 15.57 21.20
C PHE A 329 -1.85 16.68 20.71
N HIS A 330 -0.83 16.31 19.94
CA HIS A 330 0.09 17.23 19.27
C HIS A 330 0.25 16.87 17.80
N ARG A 331 0.20 17.86 16.90
CA ARG A 331 0.31 17.61 15.43
C ARG A 331 1.60 16.91 14.99
N ARG A 332 2.66 16.93 15.82
CA ARG A 332 3.92 16.19 15.61
C ARG A 332 3.74 14.66 15.57
N ASN A 333 2.61 14.15 16.06
CA ASN A 333 2.25 12.74 16.06
C ASN A 333 1.62 12.30 14.72
N LEU A 334 1.56 13.20 13.73
CA LEU A 334 1.08 12.93 12.38
C LEU A 334 2.18 13.25 11.36
N SER A 335 2.35 12.36 10.40
CA SER A 335 3.14 12.60 9.20
C SER A 335 2.56 13.79 8.42
N GLU A 336 3.42 14.74 8.01
CA GLU A 336 2.97 15.99 7.37
C GLU A 336 2.22 15.78 6.05
N ASP A 337 2.29 14.61 5.42
CA ASP A 337 1.51 14.27 4.23
C ASP A 337 0.02 14.02 4.53
N CYS A 338 -0.33 13.58 5.75
CA CYS A 338 -1.67 13.09 6.10
C CYS A 338 -2.68 14.17 6.54
N TYR A 339 -2.24 15.38 6.91
CA TYR A 339 -3.11 16.43 7.46
C TYR A 339 -2.88 17.83 6.87
N LEU A 340 -3.88 18.71 6.90
CA LEU A 340 -3.74 20.16 6.69
C LEU A 340 -4.31 20.89 7.90
N ALA A 341 -3.60 21.91 8.37
CA ALA A 341 -4.08 22.78 9.44
C ALA A 341 -3.65 24.22 9.17
N ARG A 342 -4.60 25.17 9.25
CA ARG A 342 -4.38 26.61 9.03
C ARG A 342 -5.23 27.43 9.99
N ALA A 343 -4.71 28.58 10.37
CA ALA A 343 -5.46 29.67 10.97
C ALA A 343 -5.12 30.96 10.23
N GLY A 344 -6.02 31.93 10.27
CA GLY A 344 -5.85 33.23 9.64
C GLY A 344 -7.16 33.99 9.60
N ARG A 345 -7.15 35.21 9.04
CA ARG A 345 -8.39 35.97 8.83
C ARG A 345 -9.26 35.25 7.80
N GLY A 346 -10.47 34.85 8.20
CA GLY A 346 -11.41 34.14 7.34
C GLY A 346 -12.00 35.05 6.28
N ASN A 347 -11.39 35.09 5.10
CA ASN A 347 -11.88 35.84 3.94
C ASN A 347 -11.71 34.99 2.66
N ALA A 348 -12.19 35.52 1.52
CA ALA A 348 -12.09 34.83 0.23
C ALA A 348 -10.65 34.38 -0.11
N ASP A 349 -9.65 35.27 0.05
CA ASP A 349 -8.24 34.96 -0.22
C ASP A 349 -7.71 33.78 0.62
N PHE A 350 -8.08 33.72 1.90
CA PHE A 350 -7.71 32.65 2.82
C PHE A 350 -8.39 31.32 2.45
N ARG A 351 -9.69 31.35 2.10
CA ARG A 351 -10.43 30.15 1.70
C ARG A 351 -10.00 29.60 0.36
N ASP A 352 -9.62 30.44 -0.59
CA ASP A 352 -9.05 29.98 -1.84
C ASP A 352 -7.61 29.47 -1.68
N GLN A 353 -6.80 30.04 -0.78
CA GLN A 353 -5.52 29.42 -0.38
C GLN A 353 -5.75 28.03 0.23
N LEU A 354 -6.68 27.89 1.17
CA LEU A 354 -7.08 26.60 1.76
C LEU A 354 -7.57 25.61 0.69
N ARG A 355 -8.45 26.03 -0.22
CA ARG A 355 -9.00 25.20 -1.31
C ARG A 355 -7.90 24.71 -2.25
N ASN A 356 -6.95 25.59 -2.60
CA ASN A 356 -5.79 25.24 -3.40
C ASN A 356 -4.89 24.23 -2.67
N GLU A 357 -4.52 24.47 -1.41
CA GLU A 357 -3.73 23.53 -0.61
C GLU A 357 -4.43 22.16 -0.45
N MET A 358 -5.73 22.14 -0.16
CA MET A 358 -6.54 20.93 -0.12
C MET A 358 -6.49 20.18 -1.45
N SER A 359 -6.71 20.86 -2.58
CA SER A 359 -6.71 20.23 -3.92
C SER A 359 -5.34 19.67 -4.34
N LEU A 360 -4.24 20.28 -3.87
CA LEU A 360 -2.88 19.83 -4.14
C LEU A 360 -2.48 18.62 -3.28
N LYS A 361 -2.91 18.60 -2.01
CA LYS A 361 -2.51 17.62 -1.00
C LYS A 361 -3.44 16.41 -0.94
N PHE A 362 -4.74 16.64 -1.12
CA PHE A 362 -5.82 15.66 -1.05
C PHE A 362 -6.69 15.75 -2.31
N PRO A 363 -6.17 15.42 -3.51
CA PRO A 363 -6.85 15.62 -4.81
C PRO A 363 -8.07 14.71 -5.07
N ARG A 364 -8.64 14.11 -4.02
CA ARG A 364 -9.85 13.26 -4.02
C ARG A 364 -10.81 13.55 -2.85
N SER A 365 -10.48 14.50 -1.97
CA SER A 365 -11.38 14.89 -0.87
C SER A 365 -12.24 16.07 -1.28
N GLU A 366 -13.51 16.04 -0.89
CA GLU A 366 -14.43 17.19 -1.00
C GLU A 366 -14.64 17.79 0.40
N PRO A 367 -13.87 18.82 0.80
CA PRO A 367 -13.99 19.43 2.12
C PRO A 367 -15.31 20.21 2.24
N LEU A 368 -16.24 19.69 3.05
CA LEU A 368 -17.61 20.19 3.19
C LEU A 368 -17.70 21.44 4.08
N LEU A 369 -16.55 21.89 4.60
CA LEU A 369 -16.42 22.99 5.55
C LEU A 369 -15.67 24.22 4.99
N ILE A 370 -15.29 24.24 3.70
CA ILE A 370 -14.66 25.40 3.03
C ILE A 370 -15.66 26.07 2.06
N ASP A 371 -16.59 26.83 2.62
CA ASP A 371 -17.64 27.55 1.89
C ASP A 371 -17.09 28.86 1.27
N PRO A 372 -17.13 29.04 -0.08
CA PRO A 372 -16.73 30.30 -0.72
C PRO A 372 -17.66 31.48 -0.39
N ASP A 373 -18.95 31.23 -0.16
CA ASP A 373 -19.98 32.27 0.01
C ASP A 373 -20.18 32.67 1.49
N GLN A 374 -19.47 32.02 2.42
CA GLN A 374 -19.51 32.36 3.85
C GLN A 374 -18.98 33.78 4.12
N GLN A 375 -19.58 34.46 5.10
CA GLN A 375 -19.20 35.82 5.47
C GLN A 375 -17.73 35.92 5.95
N ASP A 376 -17.11 37.09 5.78
CA ASP A 376 -15.80 37.41 6.36
C ASP A 376 -15.82 37.29 7.90
N HIS A 377 -14.79 36.66 8.47
CA HIS A 377 -14.58 36.49 9.91
C HIS A 377 -13.18 36.99 10.33
N GLU A 378 -13.05 37.51 11.56
CA GLU A 378 -11.77 38.06 12.03
C GLU A 378 -10.69 36.99 12.22
N LEU A 379 -11.08 35.77 12.60
CA LEU A 379 -10.27 34.55 12.44
C LEU A 379 -11.16 33.38 12.00
N GLU A 380 -10.57 32.50 11.21
CA GLU A 380 -11.08 31.19 10.80
C GLU A 380 -9.97 30.16 11.01
N ILE A 381 -10.33 28.98 11.54
CA ILE A 381 -9.38 27.90 11.83
C ILE A 381 -9.92 26.61 11.22
N TYR A 382 -9.07 25.96 10.42
CA TYR A 382 -9.42 24.77 9.66
C TYR A 382 -8.40 23.67 9.92
N ALA A 383 -8.89 22.45 10.20
CA ALA A 383 -8.06 21.26 10.34
C ALA A 383 -8.69 20.05 9.65
N TYR A 384 -7.89 19.31 8.91
CA TYR A 384 -8.30 18.19 8.06
C TYR A 384 -7.29 17.04 8.16
N LEU A 385 -7.78 15.81 8.22
CA LEU A 385 -6.99 14.57 8.31
C LEU A 385 -7.56 13.51 7.35
N LEU A 386 -6.69 12.93 6.52
CA LEU A 386 -7.00 11.76 5.71
C LEU A 386 -6.02 10.63 6.03
N LYS A 387 -6.57 9.48 6.46
CA LYS A 387 -5.82 8.24 6.70
C LYS A 387 -6.47 7.08 5.98
N THR A 388 -5.75 6.54 5.00
CA THR A 388 -6.15 5.38 4.20
C THR A 388 -5.28 4.20 4.62
N LEU A 389 -5.85 3.22 5.33
CA LEU A 389 -5.13 2.13 6.00
C LEU A 389 -5.51 0.75 5.43
N PRO A 390 -5.09 0.44 4.19
CA PRO A 390 -5.42 -0.80 3.50
C PRO A 390 -4.69 -2.03 4.06
N PHE A 391 -5.28 -3.22 3.96
CA PHE A 391 -4.59 -4.48 4.25
C PHE A 391 -3.85 -5.05 3.03
N SER A 392 -2.72 -5.73 3.26
CA SER A 392 -1.93 -6.36 2.19
C SER A 392 -2.69 -7.46 1.44
N VAL A 393 -3.62 -8.14 2.13
CA VAL A 393 -4.58 -9.10 1.57
C VAL A 393 -5.92 -8.88 2.28
N SER A 394 -7.04 -8.80 1.55
CA SER A 394 -8.35 -8.68 2.18
C SER A 394 -8.68 -9.91 3.05
N PHE A 395 -9.20 -9.65 4.24
CA PHE A 395 -9.82 -10.66 5.11
C PHE A 395 -11.04 -11.29 4.42
N ASP A 396 -11.57 -12.39 4.95
CA ASP A 396 -12.79 -12.98 4.40
C ASP A 396 -14.03 -12.25 4.98
N THR A 397 -14.95 -11.82 4.12
CA THR A 397 -16.31 -11.43 4.55
C THR A 397 -17.03 -12.68 5.05
N LEU A 398 -17.60 -12.61 6.26
CA LEU A 398 -18.14 -13.79 6.95
C LEU A 398 -19.63 -13.93 6.68
N TYR A 399 -20.01 -15.07 6.09
CA TYR A 399 -21.39 -15.41 5.74
C TYR A 399 -22.31 -15.67 6.96
N LYS A 400 -21.74 -15.82 8.15
CA LYS A 400 -22.49 -15.91 9.41
C LYS A 400 -22.53 -14.53 10.07
N PRO A 401 -23.70 -13.99 10.42
CA PRO A 401 -23.77 -12.74 11.15
C PRO A 401 -23.16 -12.87 12.54
N LEU A 402 -22.52 -11.80 13.00
CA LEU A 402 -21.98 -11.69 14.35
C LEU A 402 -23.10 -11.26 15.29
N ASN A 403 -23.34 -12.03 16.35
CA ASN A 403 -24.37 -11.77 17.34
C ASN A 403 -23.83 -10.85 18.46
N PHE A 404 -23.76 -9.55 18.19
CA PHE A 404 -23.20 -8.54 19.10
C PHE A 404 -24.03 -8.36 20.36
N ALA A 405 -23.37 -8.28 21.53
CA ALA A 405 -23.98 -8.10 22.84
C ALA A 405 -24.17 -6.61 23.15
N GLU A 406 -25.40 -6.24 23.44
CA GLU A 406 -25.79 -4.86 23.68
C GLU A 406 -26.57 -4.80 25.00
N GLY A 407 -25.82 -4.70 26.09
CA GLY A 407 -26.34 -4.93 27.45
C GLY A 407 -26.91 -6.35 27.61
N LYS A 408 -28.24 -6.47 27.56
CA LYS A 408 -28.97 -7.76 27.60
C LYS A 408 -29.48 -8.23 26.23
N ARG A 409 -29.35 -7.41 25.18
CA ARG A 409 -29.80 -7.75 23.82
C ARG A 409 -28.68 -8.46 23.04
N ARG A 410 -29.08 -9.19 21.99
CA ARG A 410 -28.19 -9.66 20.93
C ARG A 410 -28.70 -9.10 19.61
N VAL A 411 -27.80 -8.55 18.81
CA VAL A 411 -28.10 -7.91 17.52
C VAL A 411 -27.19 -8.51 16.46
N GLU A 412 -27.75 -8.86 15.31
CA GLU A 412 -27.01 -9.47 14.20
C GLU A 412 -26.41 -8.40 13.28
N VAL A 413 -25.09 -8.39 13.16
CA VAL A 413 -24.32 -7.44 12.34
C VAL A 413 -23.44 -8.16 11.33
N VAL A 414 -23.14 -7.48 10.21
CA VAL A 414 -22.19 -7.98 9.20
C VAL A 414 -20.78 -8.02 9.79
N SER A 415 -19.99 -9.03 9.46
CA SER A 415 -18.63 -9.20 9.99
C SER A 415 -17.61 -9.69 8.96
N PHE A 416 -16.34 -9.51 9.27
CA PHE A 416 -15.19 -9.97 8.50
C PHE A 416 -14.13 -10.61 9.41
N GLY A 417 -13.18 -11.33 8.82
CA GLY A 417 -12.02 -11.86 9.55
C GLY A 417 -11.46 -13.16 8.96
N VAL A 418 -11.33 -14.18 9.80
CA VAL A 418 -10.64 -15.44 9.49
C VAL A 418 -11.41 -16.63 10.01
N THR A 419 -11.66 -17.61 9.13
CA THR A 419 -12.16 -18.94 9.48
C THR A 419 -11.41 -20.03 8.71
N VAL A 420 -11.17 -21.16 9.37
CA VAL A 420 -10.19 -22.19 8.99
C VAL A 420 -10.77 -23.26 8.05
N PRO A 421 -9.99 -23.88 7.13
CA PRO A 421 -8.69 -23.49 6.57
C PRO A 421 -8.81 -22.94 5.13
N ARG A 422 -7.81 -22.19 4.67
CA ARG A 422 -7.62 -21.89 3.23
C ARG A 422 -6.83 -23.00 2.54
N GLN A 423 -7.19 -23.34 1.31
CA GLN A 423 -6.43 -24.25 0.43
C GLN A 423 -5.26 -23.53 -0.30
N ASP A 424 -4.81 -22.41 0.26
CA ASP A 424 -3.88 -21.45 -0.32
C ASP A 424 -2.97 -20.98 0.81
N GLU A 425 -1.83 -21.65 0.94
CA GLU A 425 -0.86 -21.45 2.02
C GLU A 425 -0.23 -20.06 1.96
N ALA A 426 0.00 -19.52 0.75
CA ALA A 426 0.54 -18.17 0.57
C ALA A 426 -0.47 -17.09 1.02
N ARG A 427 -1.75 -17.21 0.64
CA ARG A 427 -2.82 -16.31 1.13
C ARG A 427 -3.12 -16.52 2.61
N ALA A 428 -2.71 -17.63 3.22
CA ALA A 428 -2.73 -17.80 4.68
C ALA A 428 -1.56 -17.04 5.34
N GLU A 429 -0.32 -17.27 4.90
CA GLU A 429 0.90 -16.62 5.44
C GLU A 429 0.80 -15.09 5.43
N PHE A 430 0.39 -14.48 4.31
CA PHE A 430 0.19 -13.03 4.25
C PHE A 430 -0.87 -12.53 5.24
N MET A 431 -1.95 -13.29 5.44
CA MET A 431 -3.02 -12.88 6.36
C MET A 431 -2.66 -13.10 7.84
N GLU A 432 -1.83 -14.09 8.15
CA GLU A 432 -1.22 -14.22 9.49
C GLU A 432 -0.25 -13.07 9.75
N SER A 433 0.58 -12.71 8.76
CA SER A 433 1.57 -11.62 8.90
C SER A 433 0.95 -10.24 9.22
N GLN A 434 -0.29 -9.99 8.78
CA GLN A 434 -1.01 -8.74 9.04
C GLN A 434 -1.84 -8.74 10.34
N VAL A 435 -1.71 -9.77 11.20
CA VAL A 435 -2.35 -9.80 12.53
C VAL A 435 -1.28 -10.08 13.60
N THR A 436 -1.00 -9.10 14.46
CA THR A 436 -0.16 -9.30 15.66
C THR A 436 -1.03 -9.35 16.91
N ILE A 437 -0.78 -10.29 17.81
CA ILE A 437 -1.43 -10.32 19.12
C ILE A 437 -0.51 -9.60 20.10
N LEU A 438 -1.01 -8.53 20.71
CA LEU A 438 -0.20 -7.57 21.46
C LEU A 438 -0.23 -7.86 22.97
N ASP A 439 -1.44 -7.99 23.51
CA ASP A 439 -1.69 -8.58 24.82
C ASP A 439 -2.86 -9.55 24.74
N TYR A 440 -2.89 -10.52 25.65
CA TYR A 440 -3.87 -11.56 25.60
C TYR A 440 -4.32 -12.04 27.00
N VAL A 441 -5.63 -11.87 27.28
CA VAL A 441 -6.26 -12.35 28.52
C VAL A 441 -7.47 -13.25 28.24
N SER A 442 -8.75 -12.85 28.01
CA SER A 442 -9.87 -13.77 27.60
C SER A 442 -10.38 -13.64 26.17
N ASP A 443 -11.16 -14.62 25.70
CA ASP A 443 -12.12 -14.49 24.59
C ASP A 443 -12.91 -13.17 24.63
N ASP A 444 -13.05 -12.58 25.83
CA ASP A 444 -13.71 -11.32 26.18
C ASP A 444 -12.74 -10.20 26.62
N ASP A 445 -11.43 -10.41 26.62
CA ASP A 445 -10.43 -9.34 26.73
C ASP A 445 -9.07 -9.70 26.12
N PHE A 446 -8.70 -8.97 25.07
CA PHE A 446 -7.46 -9.14 24.32
C PHE A 446 -7.14 -7.87 23.54
N VAL A 447 -5.88 -7.72 23.15
CA VAL A 447 -5.41 -6.63 22.28
C VAL A 447 -4.75 -7.22 21.04
N ILE A 448 -5.26 -6.87 19.86
CA ILE A 448 -4.65 -7.20 18.58
C ILE A 448 -4.31 -5.94 17.80
N ARG A 449 -3.31 -6.06 16.93
CA ARG A 449 -3.05 -5.13 15.85
C ARG A 449 -3.34 -5.80 14.53
N LEU A 450 -4.05 -5.08 13.65
CA LEU A 450 -4.07 -5.35 12.23
C LEU A 450 -3.05 -4.41 11.57
N THR A 451 -2.14 -4.97 10.77
CA THR A 451 -1.05 -4.22 10.14
C THR A 451 -1.45 -3.84 8.71
N PRO A 452 -1.58 -2.54 8.37
CA PRO A 452 -1.81 -2.10 7.01
C PRO A 452 -0.62 -2.42 6.07
N ALA A 453 -0.86 -2.44 4.76
CA ALA A 453 0.17 -2.57 3.72
C ALA A 453 1.22 -1.43 3.79
N ASN A 454 0.88 -0.31 4.42
CA ASN A 454 1.83 0.73 4.84
C ASN A 454 2.10 0.62 6.36
N PRO A 455 3.23 0.05 6.81
CA PRO A 455 3.53 -0.17 8.23
C PRO A 455 4.02 1.10 8.98
N ARG A 456 3.60 2.29 8.51
CA ARG A 456 3.70 3.57 9.25
C ARG A 456 2.58 3.72 10.30
N ASP A 457 1.45 3.06 10.08
CA ASP A 457 0.24 3.20 10.88
C ASP A 457 -0.15 1.84 11.47
N GLU A 458 -0.71 1.83 12.67
CA GLU A 458 -1.18 0.61 13.34
C GLU A 458 -2.68 0.71 13.66
N ILE A 459 -3.46 -0.29 13.23
CA ILE A 459 -4.87 -0.42 13.60
C ILE A 459 -4.93 -1.33 14.82
N VAL A 460 -5.18 -0.77 16.01
CA VAL A 460 -5.29 -1.55 17.25
C VAL A 460 -6.76 -1.74 17.60
N LEU A 461 -7.14 -2.99 17.86
CA LEU A 461 -8.46 -3.34 18.40
C LEU A 461 -8.28 -4.04 19.73
N ALA A 462 -8.98 -3.56 20.75
CA ALA A 462 -8.94 -4.15 22.08
C ALA A 462 -10.36 -4.47 22.56
N LYS A 463 -10.64 -5.76 22.71
CA LYS A 463 -11.81 -6.20 23.48
C LYS A 463 -11.40 -6.07 24.94
N VAL A 464 -12.16 -5.33 25.75
CA VAL A 464 -11.77 -4.95 27.13
C VAL A 464 -13.03 -4.68 27.95
N LEU A 465 -12.88 -4.58 29.28
CA LEU A 465 -13.80 -3.74 30.05
C LEU A 465 -13.38 -2.28 29.87
N PRO A 466 -14.30 -1.34 29.63
CA PRO A 466 -14.05 0.03 30.01
C PRO A 466 -14.09 0.09 31.55
N ALA A 467 -13.48 1.12 32.12
CA ALA A 467 -13.85 1.61 33.45
C ALA A 467 -14.50 2.95 33.23
N ASN A 468 -13.89 4.05 33.67
CA ASN A 468 -14.48 5.37 33.50
C ASN A 468 -14.72 5.62 32.00
N THR A 469 -13.68 5.87 31.20
CA THR A 469 -13.78 6.55 29.90
C THR A 469 -12.90 5.92 28.62
N LEU A 470 -11.77 6.35 27.90
CA LEU A 470 -10.93 5.68 26.79
C LEU A 470 -9.33 5.75 26.35
N GLU A 471 -8.12 6.34 26.56
CA GLU A 471 -7.18 7.26 27.31
C GLU A 471 -6.58 6.52 28.47
N GLU A 472 -7.16 6.49 29.66
CA GLU A 472 -6.77 5.46 30.63
C GLU A 472 -6.92 4.00 30.01
N THR A 473 -7.52 3.81 28.80
CA THR A 473 -7.64 2.61 27.94
C THR A 473 -6.53 2.65 26.92
N ILE A 474 -6.41 3.67 26.08
CA ILE A 474 -5.26 3.76 25.16
C ILE A 474 -3.95 3.67 25.95
N THR A 475 -3.89 4.11 27.20
CA THR A 475 -2.82 3.95 28.19
C THR A 475 -2.90 2.65 29.00
N ALA A 476 -4.04 2.06 29.37
CA ALA A 476 -4.05 0.70 29.95
C ALA A 476 -3.71 -0.36 28.90
N VAL A 477 -4.36 -0.35 27.73
CA VAL A 477 -3.95 -1.08 26.53
C VAL A 477 -2.51 -0.76 26.14
N ARG A 478 -2.02 0.48 26.03
CA ARG A 478 -0.57 0.71 25.75
C ARG A 478 0.33 0.18 26.88
N ALA A 479 -0.07 0.28 28.15
CA ALA A 479 0.65 -0.29 29.27
C ALA A 479 0.68 -1.83 29.20
N ARG A 480 -0.38 -2.47 28.69
CA ARG A 480 -0.47 -3.90 28.38
C ARG A 480 0.27 -4.29 27.10
N ILE A 481 0.36 -3.42 26.09
CA ILE A 481 1.17 -3.65 24.89
C ILE A 481 2.67 -3.61 25.27
N ALA A 482 3.05 -2.67 26.15
CA ALA A 482 4.40 -2.55 26.69
C ALA A 482 4.73 -3.65 27.72
N ASN A 483 3.79 -3.98 28.60
CA ASN A 483 3.90 -4.99 29.65
C ASN A 483 2.75 -6.00 29.54
N PRO A 484 2.78 -6.90 28.54
CA PRO A 484 1.72 -7.88 28.36
C PRO A 484 1.63 -8.83 29.55
N ASN A 485 0.45 -9.40 29.73
CA ASN A 485 0.17 -10.44 30.70
C ASN A 485 1.30 -11.48 30.68
N PRO A 486 1.95 -11.83 31.81
CA PRO A 486 3.02 -12.84 31.84
C PRO A 486 2.60 -14.25 31.36
N ARG A 487 1.29 -14.47 31.13
CA ARG A 487 0.73 -15.69 30.52
C ARG A 487 0.53 -15.60 29.00
N HIS A 488 0.74 -14.42 28.40
CA HIS A 488 0.76 -14.20 26.96
C HIS A 488 2.15 -14.55 26.41
N THR A 489 2.32 -15.81 26.00
CA THR A 489 3.63 -16.35 25.58
C THR A 489 3.85 -16.38 24.07
N ASP A 490 2.83 -16.10 23.26
CA ASP A 490 2.87 -16.24 21.80
C ASP A 490 2.15 -15.06 21.12
N LYS A 491 2.90 -14.23 20.39
CA LYS A 491 2.40 -13.02 19.71
C LYS A 491 1.91 -13.29 18.29
N HIS A 492 2.10 -14.50 17.77
CA HIS A 492 1.67 -14.87 16.43
C HIS A 492 0.19 -15.23 16.44
N PHE A 493 -0.55 -14.65 15.50
CA PHE A 493 -1.89 -15.11 15.16
C PHE A 493 -1.77 -16.24 14.14
N LEU A 494 -2.44 -17.36 14.42
CA LEU A 494 -2.53 -18.47 13.48
C LEU A 494 -3.85 -18.36 12.71
N SER A 495 -3.86 -18.68 11.42
CA SER A 495 -5.10 -18.75 10.61
C SER A 495 -6.08 -19.84 11.09
N SER A 496 -5.64 -20.70 12.03
CA SER A 496 -6.49 -21.62 12.80
C SER A 496 -7.21 -20.99 14.00
N GLU A 497 -6.84 -19.78 14.42
CA GLU A 497 -7.56 -19.02 15.46
C GLU A 497 -8.70 -18.20 14.83
N PRO A 498 -9.90 -18.16 15.44
CA PRO A 498 -11.02 -17.41 14.89
C PRO A 498 -10.82 -15.90 15.14
N LEU A 499 -10.73 -15.12 14.07
CA LEU A 499 -10.83 -13.66 14.07
C LEU A 499 -12.20 -13.26 13.48
N VAL A 500 -13.00 -12.49 14.22
CA VAL A 500 -14.34 -12.06 13.79
C VAL A 500 -14.59 -10.63 14.29
N ILE A 501 -14.65 -9.69 13.37
CA ILE A 501 -14.76 -8.24 13.61
C ILE A 501 -16.05 -7.73 12.93
N PRO A 502 -16.92 -6.93 13.57
CA PRO A 502 -18.01 -6.23 12.88
C PRO A 502 -17.49 -5.38 11.73
N LYS A 503 -18.25 -5.24 10.63
CA LYS A 503 -18.00 -4.15 9.67
C LYS A 503 -18.53 -2.85 10.25
N LEU A 504 -17.68 -1.86 10.46
CA LEU A 504 -18.10 -0.50 10.83
C LEU A 504 -18.15 0.35 9.58
N MET A 505 -19.21 1.13 9.42
CA MET A 505 -19.33 2.12 8.37
C MET A 505 -20.22 3.25 8.90
N THR A 506 -19.61 4.41 9.14
CA THR A 506 -20.28 5.54 9.80
C THR A 506 -19.82 6.87 9.22
N SER A 507 -20.71 7.86 9.26
CA SER A 507 -20.45 9.25 8.86
C SER A 507 -21.25 10.17 9.75
N LEU A 508 -20.58 11.15 10.37
CA LEU A 508 -21.05 11.84 11.57
C LEU A 508 -20.79 13.35 11.45
N ASP A 509 -21.80 14.20 11.23
CA ASP A 509 -21.69 15.66 11.47
C ASP A 509 -22.11 15.95 12.91
N ARG A 510 -21.12 16.19 13.77
CA ARG A 510 -21.35 16.53 15.18
C ARG A 510 -21.18 18.04 15.39
N ARG A 511 -22.26 18.69 15.83
CA ARG A 511 -22.28 20.09 16.26
C ARG A 511 -22.22 20.19 17.78
N TYR A 512 -21.10 20.67 18.33
CA TYR A 512 -20.84 20.67 19.78
C TYR A 512 -21.56 21.83 20.51
N ASN A 513 -22.88 21.77 20.59
CA ASN A 513 -23.72 22.82 21.18
C ASN A 513 -23.37 23.17 22.65
N GLU A 514 -22.75 22.25 23.38
CA GLU A 514 -22.29 22.40 24.77
C GLU A 514 -21.19 23.45 24.98
N ILE A 515 -20.42 23.77 23.92
CA ILE A 515 -19.46 24.89 23.87
C ILE A 515 -20.01 26.11 23.16
N ILE A 516 -20.90 25.94 22.19
CA ILE A 516 -21.34 27.06 21.34
C ILE A 516 -21.99 28.16 22.20
N GLY A 517 -21.45 29.38 22.09
CA GLY A 517 -21.80 30.56 22.90
C GLY A 517 -20.86 30.87 24.07
N ARG A 518 -19.83 30.05 24.34
CA ARG A 518 -18.90 30.23 25.47
C ARG A 518 -17.64 30.99 25.03
N THR A 519 -17.48 32.23 25.48
CA THR A 519 -16.31 33.11 25.20
C THR A 519 -15.02 32.44 25.64
N MET A 520 -13.87 32.76 25.05
CA MET A 520 -12.56 32.41 25.56
C MET A 520 -12.25 33.21 26.85
N GLU A 521 -11.15 32.90 27.53
CA GLU A 521 -10.69 33.59 28.75
C GLU A 521 -9.16 33.69 28.67
N GLY A 522 -8.68 34.92 28.86
CA GLY A 522 -7.46 35.40 28.20
C GLY A 522 -7.74 36.06 26.83
N THR A 523 -8.90 35.79 26.21
CA THR A 523 -9.31 36.33 24.90
C THR A 523 -10.85 36.46 24.84
N ASP A 524 -11.41 37.19 23.86
CA ASP A 524 -12.86 37.49 23.76
C ASP A 524 -13.67 36.54 22.84
N LEU A 525 -13.09 35.43 22.40
CA LEU A 525 -13.64 34.63 21.31
C LEU A 525 -14.60 33.57 21.81
N TYR A 526 -15.91 33.69 21.59
CA TYR A 526 -16.76 32.54 21.84
C TYR A 526 -16.70 31.55 20.70
N VAL A 527 -16.76 30.29 21.11
CA VAL A 527 -17.12 29.15 20.28
C VAL A 527 -18.42 29.49 19.55
N SER A 528 -18.35 29.89 18.28
CA SER A 528 -19.54 30.25 17.49
C SER A 528 -19.98 29.11 16.56
N GLN A 529 -19.05 28.25 16.16
CA GLN A 529 -19.30 27.09 15.31
C GLN A 529 -18.29 25.98 15.61
N ALA A 530 -18.74 24.93 16.28
CA ALA A 530 -17.94 23.77 16.64
C ALA A 530 -18.46 22.55 15.88
N ARG A 531 -17.80 22.17 14.78
CA ARG A 531 -18.22 21.07 13.91
C ARG A 531 -17.08 20.11 13.64
N GLN A 532 -17.39 18.83 13.67
CA GLN A 532 -16.49 17.79 13.19
C GLN A 532 -17.28 16.80 12.35
N ILE A 533 -16.82 16.57 11.12
CA ILE A 533 -17.31 15.51 10.26
C ILE A 533 -16.32 14.36 10.37
N ILE A 534 -16.81 13.21 10.84
CA ILE A 534 -16.02 11.97 10.99
C ILE A 534 -16.65 10.91 10.12
N LYS A 535 -15.96 10.51 9.06
CA LYS A 535 -16.30 9.42 8.17
C LYS A 535 -15.33 8.26 8.42
N PHE A 536 -15.83 7.12 8.87
CA PHE A 536 -15.02 5.96 9.21
C PHE A 536 -15.61 4.66 8.66
N GLU A 537 -14.79 3.91 7.92
CA GLU A 537 -15.02 2.51 7.60
C GLU A 537 -13.94 1.63 8.26
N LEU A 538 -14.34 0.50 8.82
CA LEU A 538 -13.48 -0.66 9.04
C LEU A 538 -14.12 -1.89 8.40
N SER A 539 -13.47 -2.42 7.36
CA SER A 539 -13.95 -3.54 6.55
C SER A 539 -12.85 -4.58 6.29
N GLU A 540 -13.17 -5.59 5.49
CA GLU A 540 -12.23 -6.63 5.09
C GLU A 540 -11.02 -6.11 4.29
N ASN A 541 -11.10 -4.90 3.74
CA ASN A 541 -10.08 -4.30 2.86
C ASN A 541 -9.12 -3.36 3.59
N GLY A 542 -9.48 -2.88 4.78
CA GLY A 542 -8.70 -1.89 5.53
C GLY A 542 -9.54 -1.06 6.48
N ALA A 543 -8.95 0.00 7.01
CA ALA A 543 -9.68 1.12 7.59
C ALA A 543 -9.58 2.36 6.68
N VAL A 544 -10.66 3.14 6.65
CA VAL A 544 -10.70 4.46 6.01
C VAL A 544 -11.13 5.47 7.06
N LEU A 545 -10.34 6.52 7.24
CA LEU A 545 -10.70 7.66 8.06
C LEU A 545 -10.52 8.94 7.24
N GLU A 546 -11.63 9.57 6.92
CA GLU A 546 -11.67 10.97 6.50
C GLU A 546 -12.28 11.77 7.65
N SER A 547 -11.56 12.78 8.15
CA SER A 547 -12.09 13.69 9.16
C SER A 547 -11.73 15.13 8.86
N GLU A 548 -12.74 15.98 8.93
CA GLU A 548 -12.60 17.43 8.85
C GLU A 548 -13.21 18.09 10.09
N ALA A 549 -12.53 19.11 10.61
CA ALA A 549 -12.96 19.89 11.76
C ALA A 549 -12.95 21.38 11.40
N LEU A 550 -14.13 22.00 11.45
CA LEU A 550 -14.28 23.46 11.45
C LEU A 550 -14.55 23.87 12.88
N MET A 551 -13.58 24.55 13.45
CA MET A 551 -13.46 24.65 14.88
C MET A 551 -13.30 26.09 15.33
N LEU A 552 -14.33 26.53 16.01
CA LEU A 552 -14.34 27.58 17.01
C LEU A 552 -14.77 26.80 18.28
N GLY A 553 -13.93 26.74 19.33
CA GLY A 553 -13.43 25.44 19.86
C GLY A 553 -13.94 24.76 21.17
N ASP A 554 -13.13 23.84 21.73
CA ASP A 554 -13.20 23.07 23.03
C ASP A 554 -13.67 21.57 23.14
N ASN A 555 -13.16 20.79 24.14
CA ASN A 555 -12.97 19.29 24.24
C ASN A 555 -13.18 18.67 25.69
N GLY A 556 -13.35 17.41 26.22
CA GLY A 556 -13.58 14.58 25.91
C GLY A 556 -13.84 13.36 26.93
N HIS A 557 -12.94 12.32 26.90
CA HIS A 557 -13.11 10.83 27.15
C HIS A 557 -12.23 10.23 28.36
N ILE A 558 -12.05 8.92 28.71
CA ILE A 558 -10.88 8.32 29.59
C ILE A 558 -10.95 7.01 30.72
N PRO A 559 -10.64 5.62 30.73
CA PRO A 559 -11.07 4.35 31.59
C PRO A 559 -10.11 3.33 32.48
N GLU A 560 -9.83 1.94 32.48
CA GLU A 560 -10.02 0.51 31.89
C GLU A 560 -9.90 -0.68 33.00
N THR A 561 -9.83 -2.08 33.02
CA THR A 561 -9.68 -3.42 32.21
C THR A 561 -10.08 -4.72 33.10
N PRO A 562 -9.61 -6.05 33.09
CA PRO A 562 -9.18 -7.20 32.16
C PRO A 562 -9.69 -8.71 32.48
N ALA A 563 -9.20 -9.85 31.85
CA ALA A 563 -9.75 -11.27 31.97
C ALA A 563 -8.94 -12.69 31.94
N GLY A 564 -8.96 -13.58 30.88
CA GLY A 564 -8.99 -15.13 30.90
C GLY A 564 -8.24 -16.15 29.88
N LYS A 565 -8.82 -16.73 28.74
CA LYS A 565 -8.14 -17.52 27.59
C LYS A 565 -8.74 -17.41 26.12
N ARG A 566 -7.98 -17.60 24.96
CA ARG A 566 -8.16 -17.01 23.54
C ARG A 566 -9.24 -17.48 22.51
N LYS A 567 -9.89 -16.45 21.91
CA LYS A 567 -10.58 -16.30 20.60
C LYS A 567 -10.59 -14.79 20.27
N PHE A 568 -10.53 -14.38 19.00
CA PHE A 568 -10.48 -12.96 18.61
C PHE A 568 -11.82 -12.49 18.02
N ILE A 569 -12.89 -12.60 18.83
CA ILE A 569 -14.27 -12.35 18.40
C ILE A 569 -14.80 -11.11 19.13
N PHE A 570 -15.13 -10.06 18.40
CA PHE A 570 -15.65 -8.80 18.94
C PHE A 570 -17.19 -8.83 19.10
N ASP A 571 -17.71 -9.81 19.84
CA ASP A 571 -19.17 -10.01 20.06
C ASP A 571 -19.80 -9.14 21.16
N LYS A 572 -19.08 -8.16 21.72
CA LYS A 572 -19.53 -7.27 22.82
C LYS A 572 -18.59 -6.04 22.89
N PRO A 573 -18.84 -5.06 23.79
CA PRO A 573 -18.13 -3.79 23.78
C PRO A 573 -16.61 -3.84 23.65
N PHE A 574 -16.07 -2.97 22.80
CA PHE A 574 -14.66 -2.97 22.42
C PHE A 574 -14.17 -1.62 21.88
N LEU A 575 -12.87 -1.43 22.03
CA LEU A 575 -12.06 -0.33 21.51
C LEU A 575 -11.58 -0.62 20.08
N ILE A 576 -11.61 0.42 19.24
CA ILE A 576 -10.73 0.56 18.08
C ILE A 576 -9.93 1.84 18.28
N TYR A 577 -8.62 1.85 18.00
CA TYR A 577 -7.87 3.09 17.80
C TYR A 577 -6.82 2.98 16.69
N LEU A 578 -6.45 4.13 16.15
CA LEU A 578 -5.46 4.30 15.10
C LEU A 578 -4.32 5.20 15.60
N ILE A 579 -3.08 4.79 15.37
CA ILE A 579 -1.88 5.49 15.83
C ILE A 579 -0.77 5.40 14.78
N GLU A 580 0.03 6.46 14.64
CA GLU A 580 1.28 6.35 13.88
C GLU A 580 2.32 5.58 14.69
N ARG A 581 3.15 4.82 13.98
CA ARG A 581 4.23 4.05 14.58
C ARG A 581 5.22 4.99 15.29
N ASP A 582 5.63 4.56 16.48
CA ASP A 582 6.50 5.31 17.39
C ASP A 582 5.90 6.65 17.92
N ALA A 583 4.60 6.91 17.70
CA ALA A 583 3.88 8.06 18.26
C ALA A 583 3.28 7.79 19.65
N ASP A 584 3.07 8.87 20.42
CA ASP A 584 2.63 8.78 21.82
C ASP A 584 1.12 8.83 22.06
N GLN A 585 0.34 9.32 21.09
CA GLN A 585 -1.11 9.55 21.22
C GLN A 585 -1.82 9.06 19.95
N ALA A 586 -2.95 8.37 20.10
CA ALA A 586 -3.78 7.91 18.99
C ALA A 586 -4.51 9.09 18.33
N TYR A 587 -4.61 9.10 16.99
CA TYR A 587 -5.25 10.19 16.24
C TYR A 587 -6.76 9.98 16.00
N PHE A 588 -7.25 8.77 16.22
CA PHE A 588 -8.66 8.39 16.15
C PHE A 588 -8.93 7.21 17.08
N ALA A 589 -10.08 7.22 17.76
CA ALA A 589 -10.51 6.09 18.57
C ALA A 589 -12.05 6.03 18.74
N VAL A 590 -12.56 4.80 18.89
CA VAL A 590 -13.99 4.51 19.06
C VAL A 590 -14.21 3.48 20.18
N TRP A 591 -15.12 3.79 21.10
CA TRP A 591 -15.80 2.79 21.91
C TRP A 591 -17.07 2.31 21.23
N ASN A 592 -17.17 1.01 21.03
CA ASN A 592 -18.31 0.35 20.39
C ASN A 592 -19.16 -0.37 21.43
N GLU A 593 -19.92 0.36 22.23
CA GLU A 593 -20.83 -0.18 23.26
C GLU A 593 -22.08 -0.84 22.67
N ASN A 594 -22.50 -0.39 21.49
CA ASN A 594 -23.73 -0.81 20.82
C ASN A 594 -23.57 -0.76 19.27
N THR A 595 -24.58 -1.24 18.55
CA THR A 595 -24.49 -1.46 17.09
C THR A 595 -24.83 -0.25 16.23
N GLU A 596 -24.99 0.97 16.77
CA GLU A 596 -25.33 2.17 15.97
C GLU A 596 -24.25 2.58 14.95
N LEU A 597 -23.01 2.13 15.14
CA LEU A 597 -21.86 2.37 14.23
C LEU A 597 -21.51 1.15 13.36
N MET A 598 -22.32 0.07 13.43
CA MET A 598 -22.05 -1.20 12.77
C MET A 598 -22.99 -1.42 11.59
N THR A 599 -22.48 -2.09 10.56
CA THR A 599 -23.27 -2.44 9.36
C THR A 599 -24.37 -3.44 9.74
N PRO A 600 -25.66 -3.06 9.66
CA PRO A 600 -26.75 -3.96 10.02
C PRO A 600 -26.88 -5.08 9.00
N LEU A 601 -27.35 -6.26 9.44
CA LEU A 601 -27.70 -7.32 8.51
C LEU A 601 -28.95 -6.91 7.71
N SER A 602 -28.79 -6.74 6.39
CA SER A 602 -29.90 -6.51 5.46
C SER A 602 -30.92 -7.65 5.50
N ARG A 603 -32.21 -7.33 5.40
CA ARG A 603 -33.31 -8.29 5.28
C ARG A 603 -33.75 -8.48 3.84
#